data_AF-A0A1Y3B1M9-F1
#
_entry.id   AF-A0A1Y3B1M9-F1
#
_cell.length_a   1.000
_cell.length_b   1.000
_cell.length_c   1.000
_cell.angle_alpha   90.00
_cell.angle_beta   90.00
_cell.angle_gamma   90.00
#
_symmetry.space_group_name_H-M   'P 1'
#
loop_
_entity.id
_entity.type
_entity.pdbx_description
1 polymer ?
#
loop_
_entity_poly.entity_id
_entity_poly.type
_entity_poly.pdbx_seq_one_letter_code
_entity_poly.pdbx_strand_id
1 'polypeptide(L)'
;TYCWIHTTFSIENAWKKRVGEEVPYPGVDKTTPNEKRIYHAYYQWVCFVLFFQALAFCVPRYLWKAFEGGLVKNLMLGLDRPILPEEDRVRNIDLVSYYLYRNKKLHNTLFLVHTITEVLNMFNVIIQMMVMDRFLGGEFSSYGWDVLNFTEWDWSVRYDPMIKVFPRLTKCTFHRYGSSGDVQRHDAMCILPINIVNEKIYIFLWFWFYFMAIASALGLVYRALTILYP
;
A
#
# COMPACT_ATOMS: atom_id res chain seq x y z
N THR A 1 -22.08 -9.95 -14.58
CA THR A 1 -21.74 -8.53 -14.82
C THR A 1 -22.52 -7.57 -13.94
N TYR A 2 -23.86 -7.67 -13.86
CA TYR A 2 -24.67 -6.77 -13.02
C TYR A 2 -24.13 -6.63 -11.58
N CYS A 3 -23.93 -7.75 -10.88
CA CYS A 3 -23.41 -7.78 -9.51
C CYS A 3 -21.96 -7.31 -9.35
N TRP A 4 -21.20 -7.21 -10.43
CA TRP A 4 -19.87 -6.62 -10.39
C TRP A 4 -19.95 -5.10 -10.41
N ILE A 5 -20.86 -4.55 -11.23
CA ILE A 5 -21.09 -3.10 -11.40
C ILE A 5 -21.90 -2.56 -10.21
N HIS A 6 -23.02 -3.21 -9.92
CA HIS A 6 -23.87 -2.93 -8.77
C HIS A 6 -23.31 -3.70 -7.58
N THR A 7 -22.82 -2.95 -6.61
CA THR A 7 -22.08 -3.40 -5.43
C THR A 7 -22.66 -4.66 -4.79
N THR A 8 -21.78 -5.51 -4.28
CA THR A 8 -22.18 -6.68 -3.50
C THR A 8 -22.21 -6.34 -2.02
N PHE A 9 -22.83 -7.18 -1.19
CA PHE A 9 -22.90 -6.95 0.25
C PHE A 9 -22.81 -8.24 1.07
N SER A 10 -22.45 -8.09 2.34
CA SER A 10 -22.53 -9.11 3.39
C SER A 10 -23.53 -8.68 4.46
N ILE A 11 -24.02 -9.64 5.24
CA ILE A 11 -24.91 -9.41 6.38
C ILE A 11 -24.09 -9.48 7.67
N GLU A 12 -24.14 -8.42 8.48
CA GLU A 12 -23.30 -8.28 9.68
C GLU A 12 -23.52 -9.40 10.71
N ASN A 13 -24.78 -9.79 10.93
CA ASN A 13 -25.11 -10.85 11.87
C ASN A 13 -24.70 -12.25 11.37
N ALA A 14 -24.56 -12.43 10.05
CA ALA A 14 -24.23 -13.71 9.45
C ALA A 14 -22.75 -14.10 9.66
N TRP A 15 -21.89 -13.18 10.11
CA TRP A 15 -20.50 -13.48 10.46
C TRP A 15 -20.36 -14.29 11.75
N LYS A 16 -21.36 -14.22 12.64
CA LYS A 16 -21.36 -14.94 13.93
C LYS A 16 -22.09 -16.29 13.87
N LYS A 17 -22.71 -16.61 12.75
CA LYS A 17 -23.52 -17.81 12.56
C LYS A 17 -22.67 -19.02 12.19
N ARG A 18 -23.16 -20.22 12.52
CA ARG A 18 -22.48 -21.49 12.21
C ARG A 18 -22.63 -21.85 10.74
N VAL A 19 -21.51 -21.88 10.01
CA VAL A 19 -21.47 -22.29 8.60
C VAL A 19 -21.95 -23.74 8.43
N GLY A 20 -22.61 -24.09 7.34
CA GLY A 20 -23.10 -25.45 7.08
C GLY A 20 -24.32 -25.90 7.90
N GLU A 21 -24.66 -25.21 8.99
CA GLU A 21 -25.89 -25.40 9.77
C GLU A 21 -26.86 -24.24 9.54
N GLU A 22 -26.44 -23.01 9.89
CA GLU A 22 -27.28 -21.81 9.86
C GLU A 22 -27.08 -21.00 8.56
N VAL A 23 -25.84 -20.91 8.07
CA VAL A 23 -25.47 -20.12 6.89
C VAL A 23 -24.57 -20.92 5.94
N PRO A 24 -24.66 -20.71 4.62
CA PRO A 24 -23.80 -21.39 3.66
C PRO A 24 -22.35 -20.88 3.68
N TYR A 25 -22.12 -19.61 4.07
CA TYR A 25 -20.80 -18.99 4.12
C TYR A 25 -20.82 -17.80 5.12
N PRO A 26 -19.69 -17.46 5.78
CA PRO A 26 -19.63 -16.29 6.67
C PRO A 26 -20.09 -15.01 5.97
N GLY A 27 -21.01 -14.27 6.60
CA GLY A 27 -21.53 -13.03 6.04
C GLY A 27 -22.57 -13.20 4.92
N VAL A 28 -22.95 -14.43 4.55
CA VAL A 28 -23.98 -14.71 3.53
C VAL A 28 -25.20 -15.36 4.19
N ASP A 29 -26.33 -14.66 4.16
CA ASP A 29 -27.60 -15.15 4.71
C ASP A 29 -28.82 -14.65 3.91
N LYS A 30 -30.01 -15.16 4.25
CA LYS A 30 -31.30 -14.65 3.79
C LYS A 30 -31.46 -13.21 4.25
N THR A 31 -31.93 -12.35 3.36
CA THR A 31 -32.00 -10.92 3.63
C THR A 31 -33.33 -10.59 4.30
N THR A 32 -33.30 -10.22 5.57
CA THR A 32 -34.47 -9.71 6.30
C THR A 32 -34.47 -8.18 6.37
N PRO A 33 -35.62 -7.52 6.60
CA PRO A 33 -35.70 -6.05 6.63
C PRO A 33 -34.85 -5.38 7.72
N ASN A 34 -34.64 -6.07 8.84
CA ASN A 34 -33.95 -5.52 10.03
C ASN A 34 -32.44 -5.77 10.04
N GLU A 35 -31.87 -6.40 9.01
CA GLU A 35 -30.45 -6.74 8.98
C GLU A 35 -29.58 -5.64 8.35
N LYS A 36 -28.50 -5.31 9.06
CA LYS A 36 -27.49 -4.37 8.58
C LYS A 36 -26.63 -5.02 7.49
N ARG A 37 -26.60 -4.36 6.33
CA ARG A 37 -25.85 -4.77 5.14
C ARG A 37 -24.55 -4.00 5.06
N ILE A 38 -23.44 -4.70 4.88
CA ILE A 38 -22.11 -4.13 4.66
C ILE A 38 -21.82 -4.24 3.17
N TYR A 39 -21.73 -3.11 2.48
CA TYR A 39 -21.51 -3.07 1.04
C TYR A 39 -20.03 -3.09 0.70
N HIS A 40 -19.67 -3.92 -0.27
CA HIS A 40 -18.31 -4.10 -0.77
C HIS A 40 -18.22 -3.51 -2.17
N ALA A 41 -17.63 -2.33 -2.27
CA ALA A 41 -17.41 -1.62 -3.54
C ALA A 41 -15.94 -1.22 -3.75
N TYR A 42 -15.14 -1.26 -2.69
CA TYR A 42 -13.76 -0.75 -2.68
C TYR A 42 -12.85 -1.52 -3.65
N TYR A 43 -13.11 -2.82 -3.91
CA TYR A 43 -12.28 -3.64 -4.81
C TYR A 43 -12.19 -3.10 -6.24
N GLN A 44 -13.19 -2.31 -6.69
CA GLN A 44 -13.15 -1.62 -7.98
C GLN A 44 -12.09 -0.50 -8.01
N TRP A 45 -11.80 0.08 -6.84
CA TRP A 45 -10.91 1.23 -6.68
C TRP A 45 -9.48 0.87 -6.30
N VAL A 46 -9.24 -0.37 -5.85
CA VAL A 46 -7.93 -0.85 -5.39
C VAL A 46 -6.82 -0.53 -6.40
N CYS A 47 -7.02 -0.86 -7.68
CA CYS A 47 -6.00 -0.62 -8.71
C CYS A 47 -5.65 0.87 -8.86
N PHE A 48 -6.66 1.76 -8.80
CA PHE A 48 -6.45 3.20 -8.91
C PHE A 48 -5.73 3.76 -7.69
N VAL A 49 -6.14 3.33 -6.49
CA VAL A 49 -5.48 3.73 -5.25
C VAL A 49 -4.01 3.32 -5.31
N LEU A 50 -3.70 2.04 -5.54
CA LEU A 50 -2.32 1.55 -5.62
C LEU A 50 -1.49 2.28 -6.68
N PHE A 51 -2.08 2.62 -7.84
CA PHE A 51 -1.43 3.42 -8.86
C PHE A 51 -1.05 4.82 -8.37
N PHE A 52 -1.99 5.55 -7.75
CA PHE A 52 -1.71 6.87 -7.19
C PHE A 52 -0.74 6.83 -6.02
N GLN A 53 -0.77 5.77 -5.20
CA GLN A 53 0.22 5.57 -4.15
C GLN A 53 1.63 5.40 -4.73
N ALA A 54 1.78 4.57 -5.77
CA ALA A 54 3.07 4.41 -6.45
C ALA A 54 3.59 5.75 -7.00
N LEU A 55 2.72 6.56 -7.60
CA LEU A 55 3.08 7.91 -8.06
C LEU A 55 3.50 8.82 -6.89
N ALA A 56 2.79 8.79 -5.77
CA ALA A 56 3.12 9.58 -4.60
C ALA A 56 4.48 9.19 -4.00
N PHE A 57 4.84 7.90 -3.98
CA PHE A 57 6.18 7.43 -3.60
C PHE A 57 7.30 7.90 -4.54
N CYS A 58 7.00 8.25 -5.78
CA CYS A 58 7.97 8.83 -6.71
C CYS A 58 8.22 10.33 -6.46
N VAL A 59 7.31 11.05 -5.79
CA VAL A 59 7.37 12.50 -5.63
C VAL A 59 8.63 12.97 -4.90
N PRO A 60 9.02 12.43 -3.73
CA PRO A 60 10.21 12.91 -3.03
C PRO A 60 11.49 12.72 -3.86
N ARG A 61 11.61 11.58 -4.54
CA ARG A 61 12.74 11.30 -5.45
C ARG A 61 12.78 12.28 -6.62
N TYR A 62 11.63 12.57 -7.21
CA TYR A 62 11.53 13.53 -8.30
C TYR A 62 11.95 14.93 -7.85
N LEU A 63 11.48 15.39 -6.69
CA LEU A 63 11.88 16.66 -6.10
C LEU A 63 13.39 16.72 -5.87
N TRP A 64 13.97 15.70 -5.21
CA TRP A 64 15.42 15.64 -5.02
C TRP A 64 16.19 15.75 -6.33
N LYS A 65 15.81 14.97 -7.35
CA LYS A 65 16.49 14.99 -8.65
C LYS A 65 16.35 16.34 -9.38
N ALA A 66 15.21 17.01 -9.25
CA ALA A 66 15.01 18.34 -9.80
C ALA A 66 15.92 19.38 -9.14
N PHE A 67 16.06 19.34 -7.80
CA PHE A 67 16.92 20.26 -7.06
C PHE A 67 18.43 19.94 -7.17
N GLU A 68 18.80 18.66 -7.22
CA GLU A 68 20.20 18.23 -7.38
C GLU A 68 20.80 18.70 -8.72
N GLY A 69 19.97 18.82 -9.76
CA GLY A 69 20.39 19.35 -11.07
C GLY A 69 21.47 18.51 -11.77
N GLY A 70 21.67 17.25 -11.35
CA GLY A 70 22.71 16.37 -11.89
C GLY A 70 24.12 16.65 -11.39
N LEU A 71 24.30 17.48 -10.36
CA LEU A 71 25.62 17.84 -9.82
C LEU A 71 26.47 16.62 -9.49
N VAL A 72 25.91 15.65 -8.75
CA VAL A 72 26.65 14.45 -8.33
C VAL A 72 27.09 13.62 -9.54
N LYS A 73 26.26 13.52 -10.57
CA LYS A 73 26.60 12.83 -11.82
C LYS A 73 27.75 13.53 -12.56
N ASN A 74 27.75 14.86 -12.59
CA ASN A 74 28.82 15.64 -13.20
C ASN A 74 30.12 15.54 -12.40
N LEU A 75 30.02 15.50 -11.07
CA LEU A 75 31.17 15.39 -10.18
C LEU A 75 31.86 14.03 -10.28
N MET A 76 31.16 12.96 -10.66
CA MET A 76 31.79 11.65 -10.86
C MET A 76 32.80 11.65 -12.01
N LEU A 77 32.74 12.60 -12.97
CA LEU A 77 33.67 12.68 -14.12
C LEU A 77 33.92 11.32 -14.83
N GLY A 78 32.90 10.45 -14.89
CA GLY A 78 33.04 9.12 -15.51
C GLY A 78 33.79 8.07 -14.68
N LEU A 79 34.09 8.34 -13.40
CA LEU A 79 34.67 7.37 -12.45
C LEU A 79 33.73 6.19 -12.15
N ASP A 80 32.44 6.31 -12.49
CA ASP A 80 31.46 5.23 -12.45
C ASP A 80 31.64 4.21 -13.60
N ARG A 81 32.47 4.54 -14.62
CA ARG A 81 32.70 3.65 -15.77
C ARG A 81 33.75 2.59 -15.41
N PRO A 82 33.47 1.30 -15.64
CA PRO A 82 34.41 0.23 -15.32
C PRO A 82 35.67 0.25 -16.20
N ILE A 83 35.55 0.76 -17.44
CA ILE A 83 36.64 0.89 -18.40
C ILE A 83 36.98 2.38 -18.52
N LEU A 84 38.05 2.79 -17.83
CA LEU A 84 38.60 4.14 -17.88
C LEU A 84 40.13 4.02 -17.92
N PRO A 85 40.83 4.72 -18.84
CA PRO A 85 42.29 4.75 -18.85
C PRO A 85 42.84 5.17 -17.50
N GLU A 86 43.97 4.58 -17.10
CA GLU A 86 44.52 4.79 -15.75
C GLU A 86 44.97 6.25 -15.54
N GLU A 87 45.52 6.88 -16.58
CA GLU A 87 45.87 8.31 -16.58
C GLU A 87 44.63 9.21 -16.34
N ASP A 88 43.53 8.94 -17.06
CA ASP A 88 42.28 9.69 -16.89
C ASP A 88 41.65 9.46 -15.52
N ARG A 89 41.77 8.24 -14.98
CA ARG A 89 41.27 7.91 -13.64
C ARG A 89 41.99 8.73 -12.56
N VAL A 90 43.33 8.74 -12.58
CA VAL A 90 44.13 9.50 -11.61
C VAL A 90 43.83 10.99 -11.72
N ARG A 91 43.78 11.53 -12.94
CA ARG A 91 43.44 12.95 -13.18
C ARG A 91 42.04 13.31 -12.66
N ASN A 92 41.04 12.47 -12.94
CA ASN A 92 39.67 12.73 -12.52
C ASN A 92 39.51 12.64 -11.00
N ILE A 93 40.18 11.69 -10.34
CA ILE A 93 40.21 11.61 -8.86
C ILE A 93 40.82 12.89 -8.28
N ASP A 94 41.95 13.34 -8.81
CA ASP A 94 42.64 14.55 -8.31
C ASP A 94 41.75 15.80 -8.46
N LEU A 95 41.13 15.98 -9.63
CA LEU A 95 40.16 17.07 -9.88
C LEU A 95 38.98 17.06 -8.92
N VAL A 96 38.38 15.89 -8.66
CA VAL A 96 37.25 15.76 -7.72
C VAL A 96 37.71 16.07 -6.30
N SER A 97 38.87 15.56 -5.90
CA SER A 97 39.44 15.81 -4.57
C SER A 97 39.71 17.29 -4.34
N TYR A 98 40.29 17.97 -5.34
CA TYR A 98 40.57 19.39 -5.33
C TYR A 98 39.27 20.22 -5.26
N TYR A 99 38.27 19.85 -6.05
CA TYR A 99 36.95 20.50 -6.02
C TYR A 99 36.29 20.36 -4.65
N LEU A 100 36.26 19.15 -4.07
CA LEU A 100 35.64 18.89 -2.76
C LEU A 100 36.37 19.64 -1.63
N TYR A 101 37.70 19.69 -1.67
CA TYR A 101 38.49 20.45 -0.71
C TYR A 101 38.20 21.95 -0.78
N ARG A 102 38.14 22.51 -2.00
CA ARG A 102 37.89 23.93 -2.24
C ARG A 102 36.45 24.35 -1.91
N ASN A 103 35.46 23.50 -2.15
CA ASN A 103 34.03 23.81 -2.03
C ASN A 103 33.33 23.17 -0.82
N LYS A 104 34.09 22.75 0.19
CA LYS A 104 33.61 21.98 1.36
C LYS A 104 32.39 22.57 2.08
N LYS A 105 32.22 23.90 2.07
CA LYS A 105 31.11 24.62 2.73
C LYS A 105 29.99 25.08 1.77
N LEU A 106 30.18 24.95 0.45
CA LEU A 106 29.25 25.48 -0.55
C LEU A 106 28.05 24.55 -0.79
N HIS A 107 28.17 23.27 -0.42
CA HIS A 107 27.12 22.26 -0.63
C HIS A 107 26.08 22.16 0.49
N ASN A 108 26.10 23.08 1.47
CA ASN A 108 25.17 23.09 2.60
C ASN A 108 23.70 23.15 2.15
N THR A 109 23.39 23.92 1.10
CA THR A 109 22.02 24.01 0.56
C THR A 109 21.57 22.66 -0.02
N LEU A 110 22.45 21.96 -0.73
CA LEU A 110 22.13 20.63 -1.28
C LEU A 110 21.93 19.60 -0.18
N PHE A 111 22.78 19.64 0.85
CA PHE A 111 22.63 18.80 2.04
C PHE A 111 21.30 19.07 2.77
N LEU A 112 20.91 20.34 2.89
CA LEU A 112 19.63 20.72 3.50
C LEU A 112 18.43 20.23 2.68
N VAL A 113 18.46 20.40 1.35
CA VAL A 113 17.41 19.88 0.46
C VAL A 113 17.34 18.35 0.51
N HIS A 114 18.48 17.67 0.61
CA HIS A 114 18.53 16.22 0.78
C HIS A 114 17.85 15.78 2.07
N THR A 115 18.20 16.43 3.18
CA THR A 115 17.63 16.18 4.51
C THR A 115 16.12 16.42 4.51
N ILE A 116 15.64 17.50 3.88
CA ILE A 116 14.19 17.76 3.72
C ILE A 116 13.52 16.64 2.92
N THR A 117 14.18 16.12 1.88
CA THR A 117 13.62 15.02 1.08
C THR A 117 13.54 13.73 1.89
N GLU A 118 14.54 13.43 2.73
CA GLU A 118 14.49 12.27 3.64
C GLU A 118 13.32 12.39 4.63
N VAL A 119 13.09 13.59 5.18
CA VAL A 119 11.94 13.87 6.05
C VAL A 119 10.62 13.70 5.27
N LEU A 120 10.55 14.19 4.03
CA LEU A 120 9.38 14.03 3.17
C LEU A 120 9.09 12.57 2.83
N ASN A 121 10.12 11.73 2.66
CA ASN A 121 9.96 10.29 2.47
C ASN A 121 9.27 9.64 3.68
N MET A 122 9.70 9.98 4.90
CA MET A 122 9.09 9.48 6.13
C MET A 122 7.62 9.92 6.25
N PHE A 123 7.34 11.21 6.02
CA PHE A 123 5.97 11.72 6.00
C PHE A 123 5.11 11.03 4.94
N ASN A 124 5.66 10.79 3.75
CA ASN A 124 4.94 10.10 2.69
C ASN A 124 4.59 8.68 3.12
N VAL A 125 5.52 7.89 3.67
CA VAL A 125 5.20 6.53 4.17
C VAL A 125 4.05 6.57 5.20
N ILE A 126 4.11 7.50 6.17
CA ILE A 126 3.06 7.63 7.21
C ILE A 126 1.70 7.98 6.58
N ILE A 127 1.66 8.96 5.68
CA ILE A 127 0.43 9.35 4.97
C ILE A 127 -0.13 8.17 4.17
N GLN A 128 0.73 7.41 3.48
CA GLN A 128 0.29 6.25 2.72
C GLN A 128 -0.29 5.15 3.61
N MET A 129 0.30 4.90 4.79
CA MET A 129 -0.27 3.99 5.77
C MET A 129 -1.65 4.45 6.26
N MET A 130 -1.81 5.75 6.57
CA MET A 130 -3.11 6.31 6.98
C MET A 130 -4.17 6.24 5.88
N VAL A 131 -3.79 6.49 4.63
CA VAL A 131 -4.69 6.35 3.47
C VAL A 131 -5.16 4.91 3.33
N MET A 132 -4.27 3.92 3.50
CA MET A 132 -4.65 2.51 3.42
C MET A 132 -5.55 2.07 4.56
N ASP A 133 -5.26 2.54 5.77
CA ASP A 133 -6.10 2.27 6.93
C ASP A 133 -7.51 2.83 6.74
N ARG A 134 -7.62 4.08 6.30
CA ARG A 134 -8.92 4.67 5.97
C ARG A 134 -9.63 3.94 4.82
N PHE A 135 -8.89 3.51 3.80
CA PHE A 135 -9.44 2.81 2.64
C PHE A 135 -10.06 1.46 3.02
N LEU A 136 -9.46 0.76 3.99
CA LEU A 136 -9.96 -0.53 4.51
C LEU A 136 -10.86 -0.39 5.74
N GLY A 137 -11.27 0.83 6.11
CA GLY A 137 -12.19 1.06 7.22
C GLY A 137 -11.58 0.94 8.62
N GLY A 138 -10.27 1.17 8.75
CA GLY A 138 -9.54 1.16 10.02
C GLY A 138 -8.91 -0.18 10.39
N GLU A 139 -9.01 -1.18 9.51
CA GLU A 139 -8.55 -2.55 9.77
C GLU A 139 -7.14 -2.81 9.22
N PHE A 140 -6.51 -1.86 8.52
CA PHE A 140 -5.19 -2.07 7.91
C PHE A 140 -4.09 -2.10 8.96
N SER A 141 -4.15 -1.21 9.95
CA SER A 141 -3.09 -1.06 10.96
C SER A 141 -2.85 -2.34 11.78
N SER A 142 -3.90 -3.05 12.19
CA SER A 142 -3.80 -4.34 12.88
C SER A 142 -3.63 -5.55 11.95
N TYR A 143 -3.88 -5.36 10.65
CA TYR A 143 -3.99 -6.45 9.68
C TYR A 143 -2.87 -7.48 9.76
N GLY A 144 -1.59 -7.07 9.63
CA GLY A 144 -0.48 -8.03 9.64
C GLY A 144 -0.32 -8.81 10.93
N TRP A 145 -0.60 -8.17 12.08
CA TRP A 145 -0.60 -8.85 13.38
C TRP A 145 -1.74 -9.86 13.49
N ASP A 146 -2.93 -9.48 13.04
CA ASP A 146 -4.10 -10.35 13.00
C ASP A 146 -3.85 -11.55 12.07
N VAL A 147 -3.10 -11.39 10.99
CA VAL A 147 -2.71 -12.51 10.13
C VAL A 147 -1.76 -13.47 10.85
N LEU A 148 -0.71 -12.96 11.49
CA LEU A 148 0.29 -13.80 12.17
C LEU A 148 -0.30 -14.58 13.35
N ASN A 149 -1.25 -13.99 14.08
CA ASN A 149 -1.93 -14.68 15.18
C ASN A 149 -2.86 -15.81 14.70
N PHE A 150 -3.32 -15.75 13.43
CA PHE A 150 -4.26 -16.72 12.87
C PHE A 150 -3.60 -17.75 11.94
N THR A 151 -2.32 -17.58 11.56
CA THR A 151 -1.60 -18.57 10.72
C THR A 151 -1.47 -19.96 11.34
N GLU A 152 -1.65 -20.10 12.65
CA GLU A 152 -1.56 -21.39 13.36
C GLU A 152 -2.91 -22.12 13.52
N TRP A 153 -4.02 -21.54 13.05
CA TRP A 153 -5.36 -22.13 13.23
C TRP A 153 -5.76 -23.01 12.04
N ASP A 154 -6.48 -24.11 12.33
CA ASP A 154 -7.05 -24.98 11.30
C ASP A 154 -7.94 -24.17 10.33
N TRP A 155 -7.76 -24.39 9.02
CA TRP A 155 -8.52 -23.77 7.93
C TRP A 155 -10.05 -23.95 8.04
N SER A 156 -10.51 -24.83 8.93
CA SER A 156 -11.91 -25.09 9.25
C SER A 156 -12.52 -24.15 10.30
N VAL A 157 -11.72 -23.33 10.99
CA VAL A 157 -12.21 -22.44 12.05
C VAL A 157 -12.72 -21.11 11.46
N ARG A 158 -14.02 -20.90 11.62
CA ARG A 158 -14.94 -20.02 10.88
C ARG A 158 -14.76 -18.49 10.94
N TYR A 159 -13.60 -17.96 11.34
CA TYR A 159 -13.44 -16.50 11.42
C TYR A 159 -12.01 -16.05 11.13
N ASP A 160 -11.65 -15.99 9.86
CA ASP A 160 -10.45 -15.28 9.44
C ASP A 160 -10.72 -13.76 9.45
N PRO A 161 -9.95 -12.94 10.19
CA PRO A 161 -10.05 -11.48 10.13
C PRO A 161 -9.97 -10.96 8.68
N MET A 162 -9.22 -11.68 7.84
CA MET A 162 -9.08 -11.43 6.41
C MET A 162 -10.41 -11.47 5.66
N ILE A 163 -11.33 -12.41 5.97
CA ILE A 163 -12.58 -12.56 5.21
C ILE A 163 -13.55 -11.42 5.53
N LYS A 164 -13.47 -10.81 6.72
CA LYS A 164 -14.25 -9.62 7.09
C LYS A 164 -13.88 -8.42 6.22
N VAL A 165 -12.58 -8.21 5.98
CA VAL A 165 -12.05 -7.10 5.17
C VAL A 165 -12.13 -7.41 3.67
N PHE A 166 -11.80 -8.64 3.27
CA PHE A 166 -11.77 -9.12 1.89
C PHE A 166 -12.64 -10.38 1.72
N PRO A 167 -13.98 -10.24 1.69
CA PRO A 167 -14.86 -11.39 1.54
C PRO A 167 -14.65 -12.03 0.17
N ARG A 168 -14.44 -13.35 0.16
CA ARG A 168 -14.29 -14.15 -1.07
C ARG A 168 -15.65 -14.52 -1.67
N LEU A 169 -16.71 -14.47 -0.88
CA LEU A 169 -18.09 -14.76 -1.24
C LEU A 169 -19.01 -13.68 -0.65
N THR A 170 -19.87 -13.11 -1.47
CA THR A 170 -20.82 -12.06 -1.09
C THR A 170 -22.19 -12.28 -1.72
N LYS A 171 -23.18 -11.48 -1.31
CA LYS A 171 -24.53 -11.50 -1.85
C LYS A 171 -24.78 -10.32 -2.77
N CYS A 172 -25.53 -10.56 -3.84
CA CYS A 172 -26.01 -9.55 -4.75
C CYS A 172 -27.51 -9.73 -4.96
N THR A 173 -28.23 -8.62 -5.06
CA THR A 173 -29.68 -8.63 -5.32
C THR A 173 -29.96 -7.82 -6.57
N PHE A 174 -30.54 -8.45 -7.57
CA PHE A 174 -30.89 -7.79 -8.83
C PHE A 174 -32.38 -7.99 -9.13
N HIS A 175 -32.93 -7.01 -9.84
CA HIS A 175 -34.36 -6.96 -10.13
C HIS A 175 -34.56 -7.21 -11.63
N ARG A 176 -35.47 -8.11 -11.97
CA ARG A 176 -35.90 -8.35 -13.36
C ARG A 176 -37.39 -8.06 -13.48
N TYR A 177 -37.83 -7.71 -14.68
CA TYR A 177 -39.25 -7.59 -14.97
C TYR A 177 -39.78 -8.95 -15.43
N GLY A 178 -40.86 -9.43 -14.79
CA GLY A 178 -41.57 -10.64 -15.20
C GLY A 178 -42.41 -10.41 -16.46
N SER A 179 -43.01 -11.46 -17.00
CA SER A 179 -43.88 -11.40 -18.19
C SER A 179 -45.08 -10.46 -18.00
N SER A 180 -45.55 -10.28 -16.75
CA SER A 180 -46.64 -9.37 -16.38
C SER A 180 -46.20 -7.92 -16.14
N GLY A 181 -44.90 -7.61 -16.23
CA GLY A 181 -44.33 -6.30 -15.90
C GLY A 181 -44.01 -6.09 -14.42
N ASP A 182 -44.32 -7.05 -13.55
CA ASP A 182 -43.98 -6.98 -12.12
C ASP A 182 -42.47 -7.13 -11.88
N VAL A 183 -41.98 -6.41 -10.87
CA VAL A 183 -40.56 -6.47 -10.46
C VAL A 183 -40.33 -7.74 -9.64
N GLN A 184 -39.55 -8.67 -10.19
CA GLN A 184 -39.09 -9.88 -9.52
C GLN A 184 -37.68 -9.70 -8.98
N ARG A 185 -37.50 -9.98 -7.69
CA ARG A 185 -36.20 -9.91 -7.01
C ARG A 185 -35.49 -11.25 -7.05
N HIS A 186 -34.24 -11.23 -7.50
CA HIS A 186 -33.35 -12.39 -7.49
C HIS A 186 -32.13 -12.12 -6.62
N ASP A 187 -31.88 -13.04 -5.68
CA ASP A 187 -30.70 -13.03 -4.83
C ASP A 187 -29.68 -14.03 -5.42
N ALA A 188 -28.44 -13.59 -5.62
CA ALA A 188 -27.33 -14.41 -6.09
C ALA A 188 -26.16 -14.39 -5.11
N MET A 189 -25.47 -15.52 -4.98
CA MET A 189 -24.17 -15.61 -4.33
C MET A 189 -23.08 -15.35 -5.37
N CYS A 190 -22.12 -14.50 -5.04
CA CYS A 190 -21.04 -14.11 -5.94
C CYS A 190 -19.70 -14.47 -5.30
N ILE A 191 -18.88 -15.22 -6.04
CA ILE A 191 -17.47 -15.41 -5.70
C ILE A 191 -16.72 -14.18 -6.23
N LEU A 192 -15.82 -13.61 -5.42
CA LEU A 192 -14.97 -12.48 -5.78
C LEU A 192 -13.51 -12.92 -5.85
N PRO A 193 -13.04 -13.47 -6.99
CA PRO A 193 -11.64 -13.90 -7.13
C PRO A 193 -10.64 -12.76 -6.92
N ILE A 194 -11.03 -11.52 -7.27
CA ILE A 194 -10.18 -10.34 -7.07
C ILE A 194 -9.80 -10.13 -5.60
N ASN A 195 -10.69 -10.48 -4.67
CA ASN A 195 -10.43 -10.32 -3.24
C ASN A 195 -9.43 -11.34 -2.72
N ILE A 196 -9.31 -12.51 -3.34
CA ILE A 196 -8.25 -13.49 -3.01
C ILE A 196 -6.88 -12.89 -3.34
N VAL A 197 -6.76 -12.21 -4.48
CA VAL A 197 -5.52 -11.54 -4.88
C VAL A 197 -5.24 -10.33 -3.98
N ASN A 198 -6.25 -9.50 -3.73
CA ASN A 198 -6.13 -8.32 -2.86
C ASN A 198 -5.68 -8.72 -1.45
N GLU A 199 -6.26 -9.77 -0.86
CA GLU A 199 -5.86 -10.28 0.45
C GLU A 199 -4.33 -10.49 0.52
N LYS A 200 -3.72 -11.12 -0.49
CA LYS A 200 -2.27 -11.39 -0.51
C LYS A 200 -1.44 -10.14 -0.75
N ILE A 201 -1.86 -9.27 -1.67
CA ILE A 201 -1.19 -8.00 -1.95
C ILE A 201 -1.13 -7.14 -0.69
N TYR A 202 -2.25 -7.01 0.03
CA TYR A 202 -2.33 -6.14 1.20
C TYR A 202 -1.55 -6.69 2.40
N ILE A 203 -1.41 -8.02 2.52
CA ILE A 203 -0.51 -8.61 3.53
C ILE A 203 0.93 -8.20 3.24
N PHE A 204 1.36 -8.37 1.98
CA PHE A 204 2.70 -7.97 1.56
C PHE A 204 2.95 -6.47 1.77
N LEU A 205 2.00 -5.62 1.34
CA LEU A 205 2.10 -4.17 1.49
C LEU A 205 2.19 -3.73 2.95
N TRP A 206 1.47 -4.40 3.86
CA TRP A 206 1.53 -4.11 5.28
C TRP A 206 2.96 -4.27 5.82
N PHE A 207 3.58 -5.43 5.63
CA PHE A 207 4.96 -5.67 6.07
C PHE A 207 5.95 -4.72 5.37
N TRP A 208 5.73 -4.46 4.07
CA TRP A 208 6.56 -3.57 3.29
C TRP A 208 6.51 -2.12 3.79
N PHE A 209 5.34 -1.60 4.15
CA PHE A 209 5.21 -0.24 4.67
C PHE A 209 5.86 -0.08 6.04
N TYR A 210 5.71 -1.05 6.94
CA TYR A 210 6.42 -1.03 8.21
C TYR A 210 7.93 -1.10 8.03
N PHE A 211 8.42 -1.97 7.14
CA PHE A 211 9.85 -2.02 6.79
C PHE A 211 10.35 -0.67 6.26
N MET A 212 9.65 -0.07 5.30
CA MET A 212 9.99 1.24 4.75
C MET A 212 9.96 2.35 5.82
N ALA A 213 8.98 2.32 6.74
CA ALA A 213 8.89 3.29 7.83
C ALA A 213 10.09 3.17 8.79
N ILE A 214 10.46 1.94 9.18
CA ILE A 214 11.62 1.68 10.06
C ILE A 214 12.91 2.09 9.36
N ALA A 215 13.12 1.68 8.10
CA ALA A 215 14.29 2.05 7.33
C ALA A 215 14.42 3.57 7.17
N SER A 216 13.32 4.26 6.89
CA SER A 216 13.30 5.74 6.78
C SER A 216 13.60 6.39 8.13
N ALA A 217 13.03 5.88 9.23
CA ALA A 217 13.30 6.38 10.56
C ALA A 217 14.78 6.22 10.96
N LEU A 218 15.37 5.05 10.71
CA LEU A 218 16.80 4.80 10.94
C LEU A 218 17.68 5.74 10.10
N GLY A 219 17.32 5.97 8.84
CA GLY A 219 17.98 6.94 7.98
C GLY A 219 17.94 8.36 8.53
N LEU A 220 16.79 8.80 9.05
CA LEU A 220 16.64 10.10 9.70
C LEU A 220 17.43 10.20 11.01
N VAL A 221 17.50 9.14 11.81
CA VAL A 221 18.33 9.12 13.03
C VAL A 221 19.81 9.26 12.65
N TYR A 222 20.28 8.53 11.64
CA TYR A 222 21.64 8.67 11.13
C TYR A 222 21.92 10.11 10.64
N ARG A 223 20.96 10.72 9.93
CA ARG A 223 21.08 12.10 9.48
C ARG A 223 21.11 13.10 10.64
N ALA A 224 20.28 12.89 11.66
CA ALA A 224 20.28 13.73 12.85
C ALA A 224 21.61 13.64 13.61
N LEU A 225 22.19 12.44 13.75
CA LEU A 225 23.50 12.25 14.38
C LEU A 225 24.62 12.95 13.61
N THR A 226 24.64 12.87 12.29
CA THR A 226 25.63 13.57 11.44
C THR A 226 25.48 15.09 11.46
N ILE A 227 24.30 15.63 11.78
CA ILE A 227 24.09 17.07 11.95
C ILE A 227 24.52 17.53 13.36
N LEU A 228 24.21 16.74 14.38
CA LEU A 228 24.52 17.06 15.79
C LEU A 228 26.01 16.87 16.12
N TYR A 229 26.64 15.88 15.47
CA TYR A 229 28.07 15.61 15.57
C TYR A 229 28.72 15.72 14.18
N PRO A 230 28.95 16.97 13.71
CA PRO A 230 29.49 17.24 12.38
C PRO A 230 30.95 16.81 12.20
#